data_AF-A0A9W7HJP4-F1
#
_entry.id   AF-A0A9W7HJP4-F1
#
_cell.length_a   1.000
_cell.length_b   1.000
_cell.length_c   1.000
_cell.angle_alpha   90.00
_cell.angle_beta   90.00
_cell.angle_gamma   90.00
#
_symmetry.space_group_name_H-M   'P 1'
#
loop_
_entity.id
_entity.type
_entity.pdbx_description
1 polymer ?
#
loop_
_entity_poly.entity_id
_entity_poly.type
_entity_poly.pdbx_seq_one_letter_code
_entity_poly.pdbx_strand_id
1 'polypeptide(L)'
;MVIRRFPEVRSVELKGKPHFADFNLVPDGWGGYVLPWIAEMAGAYPWLEEIRLKRMVVTDESLELIAKSFKSFKVLVLSSCEGFSTDGLAAIAASCKNLRELDLRESDVDDLSGHWLSNFPDTYTSMVSLNISC
;
A
#
# COMPACT_ATOMS: atom_id res chain seq x y z
N MET A 1 16.99 5.57 -12.78
CA MET A 1 15.81 5.20 -11.95
C MET A 1 15.27 3.87 -12.43
N VAL A 2 14.81 3.02 -11.50
CA VAL A 2 14.36 1.63 -11.75
C VAL A 2 13.35 1.55 -12.91
N ILE A 3 12.48 2.55 -13.02
CA ILE A 3 11.48 2.68 -14.09
C ILE A 3 12.05 2.71 -15.52
N ARG A 4 13.25 3.26 -15.70
CA ARG A 4 13.92 3.27 -17.02
C ARG A 4 14.58 1.94 -17.34
N ARG A 5 14.97 1.19 -16.31
CA ARG A 5 15.66 -0.10 -16.47
C ARG A 5 14.67 -1.23 -16.76
N PHE A 6 13.50 -1.18 -16.16
CA PHE A 6 12.47 -2.21 -16.27
C PHE A 6 11.13 -1.55 -16.63
N PRO A 7 10.83 -1.32 -17.93
CA PRO A 7 9.62 -0.61 -18.31
C PRO A 7 8.34 -1.43 -18.07
N GLU A 8 8.38 -2.76 -18.19
CA GLU A 8 7.18 -3.61 -18.20
C GLU A 8 6.84 -4.22 -16.83
N VAL A 9 7.24 -3.58 -15.73
CA VAL A 9 7.01 -4.12 -14.37
C VAL A 9 5.52 -4.15 -14.03
N ARG A 10 5.07 -5.26 -13.44
CA ARG A 10 3.70 -5.47 -12.95
C ARG A 10 3.60 -5.69 -11.44
N SER A 11 4.70 -6.10 -10.81
CA SER A 11 4.77 -6.39 -9.39
C SER A 11 6.06 -5.81 -8.82
N VAL A 12 5.96 -5.10 -7.70
CA VAL A 12 7.10 -4.51 -6.99
C VAL A 12 7.08 -4.90 -5.52
N GLU A 13 8.27 -5.20 -4.99
CA GLU A 13 8.50 -5.36 -3.55
C GLU A 13 9.57 -4.37 -3.10
N LEU A 14 9.28 -3.58 -2.06
CA LEU A 14 10.18 -2.60 -1.48
C LEU A 14 10.33 -2.81 0.03
N LYS A 15 11.57 -2.67 0.52
CA LYS A 15 11.92 -2.76 1.94
C LYS A 15 12.57 -1.45 2.39
N GLY A 16 12.07 -0.88 3.47
CA GLY A 16 12.53 0.40 4.00
C GLY A 16 13.49 0.23 5.18
N LYS A 17 12.97 0.45 6.39
CA LYS A 17 13.74 0.44 7.63
C LYS A 17 14.46 -0.90 7.82
N PRO A 18 15.66 -0.89 8.44
CA PRO A 18 16.39 -2.12 8.73
C PRO A 18 15.63 -2.99 9.75
N HIS A 19 16.04 -4.25 9.89
CA HIS A 19 15.41 -5.20 10.80
C HIS A 19 15.33 -4.74 12.26
N PHE A 20 16.25 -3.88 12.70
CA PHE A 20 16.24 -3.38 14.06
C PHE A 20 15.07 -2.42 14.37
N ALA A 21 14.31 -2.00 13.36
CA ALA A 21 13.08 -1.23 13.54
C ALA A 21 12.05 -2.00 14.40
N ASP A 22 11.95 -3.31 14.23
CA ASP A 22 11.05 -4.18 15.00
C ASP A 22 11.37 -4.20 16.51
N PHE A 23 12.55 -3.70 16.91
CA PHE A 23 13.00 -3.61 18.30
C PHE A 23 13.03 -2.17 18.82
N ASN A 24 12.36 -1.22 18.15
CA ASN A 24 12.37 0.21 18.48
C ASN A 24 13.78 0.84 18.52
N LEU A 25 14.72 0.29 17.75
CA LEU A 25 16.11 0.78 17.68
C LEU A 25 16.35 1.73 16.50
N VAL A 26 15.33 1.97 15.68
CA VAL A 26 15.39 2.90 14.56
C VAL A 26 14.57 4.14 14.94
N PRO A 27 15.17 5.34 14.96
CA PRO A 27 14.46 6.56 15.33
C PRO A 27 13.28 6.87 14.40
N ASP A 28 12.29 7.57 14.94
CA ASP A 28 11.24 8.19 14.14
C ASP A 28 11.84 9.13 13.08
N GLY A 29 11.25 9.15 11.90
CA GLY A 29 11.75 9.97 10.79
C GLY A 29 13.02 9.45 10.11
N TRP A 30 13.48 8.23 10.40
CA TRP A 30 14.65 7.62 9.74
C TRP A 30 14.55 7.60 8.21
N GLY A 31 13.34 7.42 7.67
CA GLY A 31 13.09 7.34 6.24
C GLY A 31 12.26 6.11 5.87
N GLY A 32 12.41 5.65 4.62
CA GLY A 32 11.57 4.58 4.08
C GLY A 32 10.22 5.07 3.54
N TYR A 33 10.12 6.34 3.16
CA TYR A 33 8.91 6.92 2.56
C TYR A 33 8.63 6.31 1.19
N VAL A 34 7.42 5.78 0.99
CA VAL A 34 7.03 5.17 -0.28
C VAL A 34 6.52 6.19 -1.31
N LEU A 35 6.02 7.35 -0.88
CA LEU A 35 5.35 8.32 -1.77
C LEU A 35 6.17 8.66 -3.04
N PRO A 36 7.48 8.96 -2.98
CA PRO A 36 8.27 9.23 -4.19
C PRO A 36 8.31 8.04 -5.16
N TRP A 37 8.31 6.80 -4.65
CA TRP A 37 8.25 5.61 -5.48
C TRP A 37 6.91 5.49 -6.19
N ILE A 38 5.80 5.71 -5.46
CA ILE A 38 4.46 5.67 -6.05
C ILE A 38 4.29 6.76 -7.11
N ALA A 39 4.77 7.98 -6.85
CA ALA A 39 4.70 9.09 -7.80
C ALA A 39 5.41 8.78 -9.12
N GLU A 40 6.60 8.21 -9.05
CA GLU A 40 7.35 7.79 -10.25
C GLU A 40 6.68 6.62 -10.99
N MET A 41 6.18 5.62 -10.25
CA MET A 41 5.51 4.46 -10.83
C MET A 41 4.13 4.80 -11.40
N ALA A 42 3.42 5.79 -10.87
CA ALA A 42 2.10 6.22 -11.35
C ALA A 42 2.13 6.62 -12.83
N GLY A 43 3.19 7.33 -13.26
CA GLY A 43 3.39 7.69 -14.65
C GLY A 43 4.02 6.59 -15.51
N ALA A 44 4.90 5.78 -14.92
CA ALA A 44 5.67 4.78 -15.65
C ALA A 44 4.94 3.43 -15.84
N TYR A 45 4.12 3.03 -14.87
CA TYR A 45 3.49 1.72 -14.79
C TYR A 45 1.97 1.81 -14.54
N PRO A 46 1.18 2.40 -15.47
CA PRO A 46 -0.28 2.45 -15.31
C PRO A 46 -0.95 1.05 -15.25
N TRP A 47 -0.21 0.00 -15.63
CA TRP A 47 -0.60 -1.40 -15.56
C TRP A 47 -0.07 -2.14 -14.32
N LEU A 48 0.51 -1.46 -13.33
CA LEU A 48 1.00 -2.11 -12.12
C LEU A 48 -0.14 -2.84 -11.39
N GLU A 49 0.12 -4.07 -11.00
CA GLU A 49 -0.89 -4.97 -10.42
C GLU A 49 -0.62 -5.24 -8.94
N GLU A 50 0.64 -5.21 -8.51
CA GLU A 50 1.02 -5.62 -7.15
C GLU A 50 2.05 -4.68 -6.54
N ILE A 51 1.80 -4.29 -5.28
CA ILE A 51 2.75 -3.57 -4.43
C ILE A 51 2.85 -4.31 -3.10
N ARG A 52 4.08 -4.71 -2.75
CA ARG A 52 4.42 -5.32 -1.46
C ARG A 52 5.44 -4.44 -0.76
N LEU A 53 5.05 -3.87 0.37
CA LEU A 53 5.88 -2.98 1.17
C LEU A 53 6.21 -3.64 2.50
N LYS A 54 7.47 -3.54 2.91
CA LYS A 54 7.90 -3.99 4.24
C LYS A 54 8.69 -2.91 4.95
N ARG A 55 8.29 -2.55 6.17
CA ARG A 55 8.97 -1.53 7.00
C ARG A 55 9.11 -0.20 6.27
N MET A 56 8.04 0.25 5.63
CA MET A 56 7.99 1.52 4.90
C MET A 56 7.08 2.51 5.63
N VAL A 57 7.34 3.79 5.45
CA VAL A 57 6.39 4.85 5.82
C VAL A 57 5.43 5.05 4.64
N VAL A 58 4.16 4.78 4.88
CA VAL A 58 3.05 4.86 3.93
C VAL A 58 2.11 5.92 4.46
N THR A 59 1.68 6.84 3.61
CA THR A 59 0.72 7.90 3.99
C THR A 59 -0.60 7.70 3.28
N ASP A 60 -1.68 8.31 3.79
CA ASP A 60 -2.98 8.30 3.11
C ASP A 60 -2.88 8.88 1.69
N GLU A 61 -2.06 9.91 1.49
CA GLU A 61 -1.74 10.45 0.15
C GLU A 61 -1.15 9.38 -0.78
N SER A 62 -0.24 8.54 -0.28
CA SER A 62 0.35 7.48 -1.08
C SER A 62 -0.66 6.39 -1.44
N LEU A 63 -1.58 6.05 -0.53
CA LEU A 63 -2.66 5.08 -0.77
C LEU A 63 -3.70 5.63 -1.75
N GLU A 64 -4.07 6.91 -1.63
CA GLU A 64 -4.91 7.60 -2.61
C GLU A 64 -4.28 7.60 -4.00
N LEU A 65 -2.97 7.85 -4.09
CA LEU A 65 -2.27 7.87 -5.36
C LEU A 65 -2.21 6.48 -6.00
N ILE A 66 -2.03 5.42 -5.20
CA ILE A 66 -2.15 4.02 -5.65
C ILE A 66 -3.56 3.78 -6.22
N ALA A 67 -4.60 4.11 -5.44
CA ALA A 67 -6.01 3.97 -5.81
C ALA A 67 -6.38 4.69 -7.12
N LYS A 68 -5.82 5.89 -7.33
CA LYS A 68 -6.08 6.71 -8.51
C LYS A 68 -5.30 6.23 -9.74
N SER A 69 -4.05 5.78 -9.57
CA SER A 69 -3.12 5.53 -10.69
C SER A 69 -3.25 4.13 -11.29
N PHE A 70 -3.45 3.10 -10.47
CA PHE A 70 -3.30 1.71 -10.90
C PHE A 70 -4.67 1.02 -11.08
N LYS A 71 -5.24 1.08 -12.30
CA LYS A 71 -6.59 0.55 -12.57
C LYS A 71 -6.68 -0.97 -12.56
N SER A 72 -5.57 -1.65 -12.83
CA SER A 72 -5.44 -3.11 -12.81
C SER A 72 -4.90 -3.66 -11.49
N PHE A 73 -4.91 -2.86 -10.43
CA PHE A 73 -4.33 -3.20 -9.14
C PHE A 73 -5.08 -4.33 -8.44
N LYS A 74 -4.32 -5.32 -7.94
CA LYS A 74 -4.81 -6.60 -7.42
C LYS A 74 -4.23 -6.95 -6.05
N VAL A 75 -3.02 -6.52 -5.71
CA VAL A 75 -2.35 -6.95 -4.49
C VAL A 75 -1.74 -5.76 -3.78
N LEU A 76 -2.16 -5.55 -2.53
CA LEU A 76 -1.54 -4.63 -1.61
C LEU A 76 -1.13 -5.37 -0.33
N VAL A 77 0.18 -5.43 -0.09
CA VAL A 77 0.71 -5.93 1.18
C VAL A 77 1.49 -4.82 1.87
N LEU A 78 1.06 -4.49 3.07
CA LEU A 78 1.71 -3.57 4.00
C LEU A 78 2.16 -4.41 5.20
N SER A 79 3.45 -4.73 5.25
CA SER A 79 4.04 -5.54 6.33
C SER A 79 4.89 -4.66 7.23
N SER A 80 4.49 -4.51 8.48
CA SER A 80 5.21 -3.67 9.45
C SER A 80 5.40 -2.23 8.93
N CYS A 81 4.39 -1.69 8.23
CA CYS A 81 4.37 -0.32 7.73
C CYS A 81 3.69 0.62 8.74
N GLU A 82 3.93 1.92 8.61
CA GLU A 82 3.37 2.95 9.51
C GLU A 82 3.00 4.23 8.74
N GLY A 83 2.24 5.12 9.38
CA GLY A 83 2.00 6.51 8.93
C GLY A 83 0.73 6.72 8.10
N PHE A 84 -0.14 5.72 8.02
CA PHE A 84 -1.40 5.77 7.30
C PHE A 84 -2.57 5.45 8.23
N SER A 85 -3.76 5.85 7.80
CA SER A 85 -4.98 5.71 8.59
C SER A 85 -6.04 4.88 7.86
N THR A 86 -7.17 4.68 8.53
CA THR A 86 -8.37 4.10 7.92
C THR A 86 -8.90 4.90 6.73
N ASP A 87 -8.58 6.19 6.59
CA ASP A 87 -9.02 7.01 5.45
C ASP A 87 -8.27 6.62 4.16
N GLY A 88 -6.96 6.38 4.24
CA GLY A 88 -6.19 5.85 3.12
C GLY A 88 -6.66 4.45 2.71
N LEU A 89 -7.03 3.61 3.68
CA LEU A 89 -7.62 2.29 3.41
C LEU A 89 -9.00 2.41 2.74
N ALA A 90 -9.83 3.38 3.16
CA ALA A 90 -11.12 3.66 2.54
C ALA A 90 -10.95 4.05 1.05
N ALA A 91 -9.92 4.85 0.73
CA ALA A 91 -9.62 5.22 -0.65
C ALA A 91 -9.27 4.00 -1.53
N ILE A 92 -8.49 3.05 -0.99
CA ILE A 92 -8.19 1.78 -1.64
C ILE A 92 -9.46 0.97 -1.85
N ALA A 93 -10.27 0.77 -0.81
CA ALA A 93 -11.50 -0.02 -0.86
C ALA A 93 -12.52 0.54 -1.87
N ALA A 94 -12.68 1.86 -1.94
CA ALA A 94 -13.61 2.51 -2.86
C ALA A 94 -13.17 2.44 -4.33
N SER A 95 -11.86 2.46 -4.60
CA SER A 95 -11.33 2.67 -5.96
C SER A 95 -10.78 1.41 -6.61
N CYS A 96 -10.16 0.50 -5.84
CA CYS A 96 -9.45 -0.66 -6.35
C CYS A 96 -10.40 -1.85 -6.57
N LYS A 97 -11.28 -1.75 -7.56
CA LYS A 97 -12.32 -2.76 -7.84
C LYS A 97 -11.78 -4.15 -8.23
N ASN A 98 -10.51 -4.23 -8.60
CA ASN A 98 -9.83 -5.47 -8.97
C ASN A 98 -8.95 -6.05 -7.85
N LEU A 99 -8.97 -5.45 -6.66
CA LEU A 99 -8.18 -5.91 -5.51
C LEU A 99 -8.55 -7.36 -5.17
N ARG A 100 -7.55 -8.19 -4.93
CA ARG A 100 -7.68 -9.61 -4.59
C ARG A 100 -6.98 -9.95 -3.28
N GLU A 101 -5.90 -9.24 -2.96
CA GLU A 101 -5.14 -9.41 -1.73
C GLU A 101 -4.99 -8.04 -1.07
N LEU A 102 -5.46 -7.95 0.18
CA LEU A 102 -5.18 -6.84 1.07
C LEU A 102 -4.65 -7.43 2.38
N ASP A 103 -3.39 -7.12 2.70
CA ASP A 103 -2.72 -7.64 3.88
C ASP A 103 -2.02 -6.52 4.65
N LEU A 104 -2.43 -6.31 5.90
CA LEU A 104 -1.97 -5.24 6.78
C LEU A 104 -1.10 -5.77 7.94
N ARG A 105 -0.55 -6.98 7.83
CA ARG A 105 0.17 -7.66 8.92
C ARG A 105 1.18 -6.75 9.64
N GLU A 106 1.06 -6.72 10.97
CA GLU A 106 1.99 -6.03 11.88
C GLU A 106 2.17 -4.53 11.56
N SER A 107 1.28 -3.94 10.76
CA SER A 107 1.35 -2.52 10.41
C SER A 107 0.66 -1.66 11.47
N ASP A 108 1.22 -0.48 11.73
CA ASP A 108 0.62 0.50 12.61
C ASP A 108 -0.35 1.37 11.80
N VAL A 109 -1.64 1.27 12.12
CA VAL A 109 -2.73 1.95 11.40
C VAL A 109 -3.47 2.87 12.36
N ASP A 110 -3.54 4.15 12.00
CA ASP A 110 -4.35 5.12 12.76
C ASP A 110 -5.85 4.85 12.51
N ASP A 111 -6.53 4.26 13.51
CA ASP A 111 -7.97 3.98 13.45
C ASP A 111 -8.77 5.26 13.72
N LEU A 112 -9.14 5.95 12.64
CA LEU A 112 -10.04 7.12 12.68
C LEU A 112 -11.50 6.68 12.59
N SER A 113 -11.78 5.59 11.90
CA SER A 113 -13.08 4.92 11.88
C SER A 113 -13.01 3.47 11.38
N GLY A 114 -13.70 2.56 12.07
CA GLY A 114 -13.84 1.16 11.65
C GLY A 114 -14.67 0.92 10.38
N HIS A 115 -15.08 1.98 9.66
CA HIS A 115 -15.99 1.90 8.53
C HIS A 115 -15.31 1.75 7.17
N TRP A 116 -13.98 1.77 7.10
CA TRP A 116 -13.28 1.73 5.81
C TRP A 116 -13.66 0.49 4.97
N LEU A 117 -13.90 -0.66 5.61
CA LEU A 117 -14.36 -1.90 4.97
C LEU A 117 -15.72 -1.75 4.28
N SER A 118 -16.59 -0.86 4.76
CA SER A 118 -17.90 -0.61 4.14
C SER A 118 -17.81 0.16 2.82
N ASN A 119 -16.62 0.69 2.47
CA ASN A 119 -16.40 1.37 1.20
C ASN A 119 -16.17 0.40 0.03
N PHE A 120 -16.04 -0.90 0.28
CA PHE A 120 -16.13 -1.88 -0.80
C PHE A 120 -17.57 -1.88 -1.35
N PRO A 121 -17.78 -1.58 -2.64
CA PRO A 121 -19.13 -1.54 -3.20
C PRO A 121 -19.73 -2.96 -3.27
N ASP A 122 -21.06 -3.10 -3.23
CA ASP A 122 -21.74 -4.41 -3.31
C ASP A 122 -21.38 -5.23 -4.58
N THR A 123 -20.87 -4.56 -5.62
CA THR A 123 -20.40 -5.18 -6.86
C THR A 123 -19.01 -5.82 -6.74
N TYR A 124 -18.28 -5.53 -5.67
CA TYR A 124 -16.92 -6.01 -5.42
C TYR A 124 -16.95 -7.44 -4.86
N THR A 125 -16.45 -8.38 -5.67
CA THR A 125 -16.48 -9.82 -5.38
C THR A 125 -15.14 -10.51 -5.63
N SER A 126 -14.08 -9.73 -5.89
CA SER A 126 -12.77 -10.23 -6.34
C SER A 126 -11.79 -10.53 -5.20
N MET A 127 -12.13 -10.23 -3.94
CA MET A 127 -11.28 -10.52 -2.77
C MET A 127 -11.00 -12.01 -2.63
N VAL A 128 -9.73 -12.36 -2.47
CA VAL A 128 -9.25 -13.74 -2.27
C VAL A 128 -8.55 -13.89 -0.92
N SER A 129 -7.79 -12.88 -0.50
CA SER A 129 -7.05 -12.88 0.76
C SER A 129 -7.22 -11.53 1.45
N LEU A 130 -7.77 -11.55 2.66
CA LEU A 130 -7.94 -10.35 3.49
C LEU A 130 -7.31 -10.62 4.85
N ASN A 131 -6.26 -9.86 5.16
CA ASN A 131 -5.65 -9.85 6.47
C ASN A 131 -5.67 -8.44 7.05
N ILE A 132 -6.51 -8.24 8.06
CA ILE A 132 -6.71 -6.97 8.77
C ILE A 132 -6.18 -7.04 10.21
N SER A 133 -5.36 -8.03 10.55
CA SER A 133 -4.65 -8.05 11.83
C SER A 133 -3.45 -7.09 11.74
N CYS A 134 -3.70 -5.84 12.12
CA CYS A 134 -2.70 -4.82 12.38
C CYS A 134 -2.26 -4.88 13.85
#